data_AF-A0A419K4B1-F1
#
_entry.id   AF-A0A419K4B1-F1
#
_cell.length_a   1.000
_cell.length_b   1.000
_cell.length_c   1.000
_cell.angle_alpha   90.00
_cell.angle_beta   90.00
_cell.angle_gamma   90.00
#
_symmetry.space_group_name_H-M   'P 1'
#
loop_
_entity.id
_entity.type
_entity.pdbx_description
1 polymer ?
#
loop_
_entity_poly.entity_id
_entity_poly.type
_entity_poly.pdbx_seq_one_letter_code
_entity_poly.pdbx_strand_id
1 'polypeptide(L)'
;MSECLTFALNSTIKSQDLWRGMQGSVLVVKTDLIENDPETVRKLVRVTQKATNWVNENPDRTSIILANLLDTKPEVINRSMSRLNYTTDIDAESVQETIDYMAKSGYIEKGLKAEDILDTMFLRDGRYEN
;
A
#
# COMPACT_ATOMS: atom_id res chain seq x y z
N MET A 1 2.28 1.08 43.31
CA MET A 1 1.96 1.94 42.15
C MET A 1 2.50 1.34 40.84
N SER A 2 2.36 0.02 40.63
CA SER A 2 2.98 -0.67 39.48
C SER A 2 1.98 -1.42 38.59
N GLU A 3 0.68 -1.39 38.90
CA GLU A 3 -0.36 -2.08 38.11
C GLU A 3 -1.12 -1.15 37.15
N CYS A 4 -0.88 0.17 37.18
CA CYS A 4 -1.65 1.13 36.38
C CYS A 4 -1.07 1.39 34.98
N LEU A 5 0.16 0.96 34.70
CA LEU A 5 0.82 1.15 33.39
C LEU A 5 0.70 -0.08 32.46
N THR A 6 0.09 -1.16 32.94
CA THR A 6 -0.26 -2.35 32.13
C THR A 6 -1.71 -2.27 31.67
N PHE A 7 -2.29 -1.07 31.51
CA PHE A 7 -3.39 -0.89 30.56
C PHE A 7 -2.76 -0.92 29.16
N ALA A 8 -2.34 -2.12 28.77
CA ALA A 8 -1.89 -2.41 27.43
C ALA A 8 -2.96 -1.88 26.46
N LEU A 9 -2.51 -1.17 25.43
CA LEU A 9 -3.29 -0.86 24.24
C LEU A 9 -3.74 -2.18 23.58
N ASN A 10 -4.69 -2.89 24.19
CA ASN A 10 -5.41 -3.96 23.55
C ASN A 10 -6.40 -3.26 22.62
N SER A 11 -6.00 -3.14 21.36
CA SER A 11 -6.89 -2.69 20.31
C SER A 11 -8.07 -3.67 20.25
N THR A 12 -9.26 -3.23 20.64
CA THR A 12 -10.49 -4.05 20.70
C THR A 12 -10.92 -4.52 19.32
N ILE A 13 -10.56 -3.77 18.28
CA ILE A 13 -10.87 -4.05 16.89
C ILE A 13 -9.69 -3.61 16.02
N LYS A 14 -9.33 -4.41 15.02
CA LYS A 14 -8.27 -4.08 14.06
C LYS A 14 -8.88 -3.62 12.75
N SER A 15 -8.11 -2.88 11.94
CA SER A 15 -8.55 -2.47 10.60
C SER A 15 -8.94 -3.67 9.74
N GLN A 16 -8.24 -4.79 9.86
CA GLN A 16 -8.56 -6.03 9.16
C GLN A 16 -9.89 -6.66 9.59
N ASP A 17 -10.39 -6.34 10.79
CA ASP A 17 -11.70 -6.82 11.25
C ASP A 17 -12.85 -6.01 10.64
N LEU A 18 -12.58 -4.74 10.30
CA LEU A 18 -13.54 -3.84 9.63
C LEU A 18 -13.53 -4.02 8.11
N TRP A 19 -12.34 -4.14 7.53
CA TRP A 19 -12.13 -4.23 6.10
C TRP A 19 -10.94 -5.14 5.79
N ARG A 20 -11.26 -6.40 5.47
CA ARG A 20 -10.26 -7.38 5.04
C ARG A 20 -9.74 -6.98 3.67
N GLY A 21 -8.42 -6.95 3.50
CA GLY A 21 -7.80 -6.58 2.23
C GLY A 21 -7.78 -5.07 1.94
N MET A 22 -8.08 -4.22 2.93
CA MET A 22 -8.01 -2.76 2.75
C MET A 22 -6.65 -2.33 2.20
N GLN A 23 -6.68 -1.61 1.08
CA GLN A 23 -5.49 -1.07 0.45
C GLN A 23 -4.87 0.00 1.35
N GLY A 24 -3.61 -0.20 1.76
CA GLY A 24 -2.93 0.68 2.70
C GLY A 24 -2.18 1.84 2.02
N SER A 25 -1.43 1.55 0.96
CA SER A 25 -0.62 2.54 0.25
C SER A 25 -0.59 2.19 -1.23
N VAL A 26 -0.67 3.22 -2.07
CA VAL A 26 -0.72 3.08 -3.53
C VAL A 26 0.26 4.04 -4.19
N LEU A 27 0.80 3.65 -5.35
CA LEU A 27 1.59 4.52 -6.20
C LEU A 27 0.66 5.26 -7.17
N VAL A 28 0.65 6.59 -7.10
CA VAL A 28 -0.15 7.44 -8.00
C VAL A 28 0.79 8.27 -8.86
N VAL A 29 0.55 8.28 -10.16
CA VAL A 29 1.27 9.08 -11.15
C VAL A 29 0.27 9.93 -11.92
N LYS A 30 0.70 11.12 -12.37
CA LYS A 30 -0.15 11.99 -13.20
C LYS A 30 -0.20 11.47 -14.63
N THR A 31 -1.35 11.62 -15.29
CA THR A 31 -1.53 11.31 -16.71
C THR A 31 -0.50 12.03 -17.59
N ASP A 32 -0.25 13.32 -17.34
CA ASP A 32 0.77 14.09 -18.06
C ASP A 32 2.17 13.44 -18.03
N LEU A 33 2.53 12.78 -16.93
CA LEU A 33 3.82 12.10 -16.82
C LEU A 33 3.83 10.78 -17.58
N ILE A 34 2.72 10.05 -17.58
CA ILE A 34 2.54 8.83 -18.37
C ILE A 34 2.69 9.13 -19.87
N GLU A 35 2.05 10.21 -20.33
CA GLU A 35 2.03 10.57 -21.75
C GLU A 35 3.37 11.15 -22.23
N ASN A 36 4.01 12.01 -21.43
CA ASN A 36 5.21 12.71 -21.84
C ASN A 36 6.52 11.95 -21.53
N ASP A 37 6.54 11.11 -20.48
CA ASP A 37 7.73 10.33 -20.09
C ASP A 37 7.34 8.97 -19.45
N PRO A 38 6.84 8.02 -20.26
CA PRO A 38 6.48 6.69 -19.77
C PRO A 38 7.70 5.89 -19.28
N GLU A 39 8.93 6.22 -19.70
CA GLU A 39 10.14 5.54 -19.22
C GLU A 39 10.39 5.83 -17.75
N THR A 40 10.19 7.08 -17.32
CA THR A 40 10.28 7.43 -15.89
C THR A 40 9.22 6.69 -15.09
N VAL A 41 7.98 6.59 -15.58
CA VAL A 41 6.92 5.81 -14.90
C VAL A 41 7.29 4.33 -14.78
N ARG A 42 7.79 3.70 -15.84
CA ARG A 42 8.29 2.30 -15.79
C ARG A 42 9.39 2.12 -14.76
N LYS A 43 10.34 3.06 -14.66
CA LYS A 43 11.42 3.01 -13.66
C LYS A 43 10.88 3.14 -12.24
N LEU A 44 9.91 4.02 -11.99
CA LEU A 44 9.27 4.17 -10.69
C LEU A 44 8.57 2.88 -10.25
N VAL A 45 7.78 2.27 -11.14
CA VAL A 45 7.12 0.99 -10.86
C VAL A 45 8.14 -0.11 -10.58
N ARG A 46 9.18 -0.24 -11.41
CA ARG A 46 10.23 -1.24 -11.25
C ARG A 46 11.01 -1.10 -9.95
N VAL A 47 11.37 0.12 -9.55
CA VAL A 47 12.06 0.37 -8.26
C VAL A 47 11.14 0.01 -7.10
N THR A 48 9.84 0.32 -7.20
CA THR A 48 8.84 -0.02 -6.18
C THR A 48 8.67 -1.53 -6.02
N GLN A 49 8.58 -2.27 -7.14
CA GLN A 49 8.55 -3.74 -7.13
C GLN A 49 9.81 -4.34 -6.49
N LYS A 50 10.98 -3.85 -6.88
CA LYS A 50 12.26 -4.29 -6.29
C LYS A 50 12.34 -4.00 -4.79
N ALA A 51 11.93 -2.81 -4.35
CA ALA A 51 11.92 -2.45 -2.94
C ALA A 51 10.94 -3.32 -2.14
N THR A 52 9.76 -3.58 -2.69
CA THR A 52 8.74 -4.45 -2.08
C THR A 52 9.26 -5.87 -1.90
N ASN A 53 9.85 -6.45 -2.94
CA ASN A 53 10.46 -7.78 -2.87
C ASN A 53 11.59 -7.81 -1.84
N TRP A 54 12.46 -6.81 -1.85
CA TRP A 54 13.56 -6.72 -0.89
C TRP A 54 13.06 -6.64 0.56
N VAL A 55 11.99 -5.87 0.82
CA VAL A 55 11.38 -5.78 2.15
C VAL A 55 10.88 -7.14 2.62
N ASN A 56 10.21 -7.89 1.73
CA ASN A 56 9.69 -9.23 2.02
C ASN A 56 10.82 -10.25 2.28
N GLU A 57 11.93 -10.15 1.55
CA GLU A 57 13.10 -11.04 1.69
C GLU A 57 13.98 -10.68 2.90
N ASN A 58 13.92 -9.45 3.40
CA ASN A 58 14.84 -8.92 4.43
C ASN A 58 14.11 -8.27 5.62
N PRO A 59 13.13 -8.92 6.27
CA PRO A 59 12.31 -8.28 7.31
C PRO A 59 13.13 -7.75 8.49
N ASP A 60 14.14 -8.49 8.95
CA ASP A 60 15.00 -8.08 10.07
C ASP A 60 15.77 -6.79 9.75
N ARG A 61 16.40 -6.72 8.56
CA ARG A 61 17.12 -5.51 8.13
C ARG A 61 16.16 -4.35 7.89
N THR A 62 15.02 -4.59 7.27
CA THR A 62 13.98 -3.57 7.07
C THR A 62 13.55 -2.98 8.40
N SER A 63 13.35 -3.81 9.43
CA SER A 63 12.94 -3.35 10.75
C SER A 63 13.93 -2.38 11.39
N ILE A 64 15.24 -2.64 11.24
CA ILE A 64 16.31 -1.78 11.76
C ILE A 64 16.32 -0.44 11.00
N ILE A 65 16.23 -0.47 9.67
CA ILE A 65 16.22 0.75 8.85
C ILE A 65 15.02 1.62 9.20
N LEU A 66 13.82 1.03 9.25
CA LEU A 66 12.59 1.75 9.57
C LEU A 66 12.55 2.22 11.02
N ALA A 67 13.09 1.45 11.97
CA ALA A 67 13.17 1.86 13.36
C ALA A 67 14.02 3.13 13.53
N ASN A 68 15.16 3.19 12.84
CA ASN A 68 16.01 4.39 12.83
C ASN A 68 15.31 5.58 12.15
N LEU A 69 14.62 5.34 11.03
CA LEU A 69 13.92 6.40 10.29
C LEU A 69 12.74 6.98 11.07
N LEU A 70 11.99 6.14 11.78
CA LEU A 70 10.76 6.48 12.50
C LEU A 70 10.99 6.76 13.99
N ASP A 71 12.26 6.83 14.42
CA ASP A 71 12.68 7.04 15.81
C ASP A 71 11.95 6.10 16.79
N THR A 72 12.03 4.79 16.53
CA THR A 72 11.39 3.76 17.34
C THR A 72 12.27 2.51 17.47
N LYS A 73 11.74 1.44 18.08
CA LYS A 73 12.47 0.19 18.30
C LYS A 73 12.20 -0.84 17.19
N PRO A 74 13.21 -1.62 16.73
CA PRO A 74 13.03 -2.65 15.72
C PRO A 74 11.92 -3.66 16.05
N GLU A 75 11.72 -4.01 17.33
CA GLU A 75 10.69 -4.97 17.74
C GLU A 75 9.27 -4.43 17.54
N VAL A 76 9.08 -3.11 17.64
CA VAL A 76 7.80 -2.45 17.34
C VAL A 76 7.53 -2.50 15.84
N ILE A 77 8.55 -2.23 15.03
CA ILE A 77 8.44 -2.31 13.57
C ILE A 77 8.17 -3.75 13.12
N ASN A 78 8.93 -4.74 13.60
CA ASN A 78 8.72 -6.15 13.27
C ASN A 78 7.29 -6.60 13.58
N ARG A 79 6.78 -6.23 14.77
CA ARG A 79 5.38 -6.50 15.12
C ARG A 79 4.40 -5.84 14.16
N SER A 80 4.69 -4.62 13.72
CA SER A 80 3.86 -3.91 12.74
C SER A 80 3.88 -4.61 11.38
N MET A 81 5.07 -4.88 10.85
CA MET A 81 5.29 -5.52 9.55
C MET A 81 4.64 -6.90 9.47
N SER A 82 4.65 -7.68 10.57
CA SER A 82 3.99 -9.00 10.61
C SER A 82 2.47 -8.98 10.35
N ARG A 83 1.85 -7.80 10.37
CA ARG A 83 0.41 -7.59 10.12
C ARG A 83 0.11 -6.94 8.78
N LEU A 84 1.15 -6.64 7.99
CA LEU A 84 1.06 -5.97 6.71
C LEU A 84 1.38 -6.96 5.59
N ASN A 85 0.65 -6.84 4.49
CA ASN A 85 0.97 -7.55 3.25
C ASN A 85 1.60 -6.55 2.28
N TYR A 86 2.89 -6.73 1.98
CA TYR A 86 3.59 -5.89 1.01
C TYR A 86 3.49 -6.54 -0.37
N THR A 87 2.65 -5.98 -1.23
CA THR A 87 2.48 -6.42 -2.61
C THR A 87 2.36 -5.21 -3.53
N THR A 88 2.76 -5.40 -4.80
CA THR A 88 2.48 -4.47 -5.89
C THR A 88 1.30 -4.93 -6.75
N ASP A 89 0.68 -6.06 -6.42
CA ASP A 89 -0.50 -6.56 -7.11
C ASP A 89 -1.69 -5.67 -6.81
N ILE A 90 -2.47 -5.39 -7.86
CA ILE A 90 -3.67 -4.56 -7.76
C ILE A 90 -4.89 -5.46 -7.89
N ASP A 91 -5.75 -5.42 -6.87
CA ASP A 91 -7.07 -6.01 -6.91
C ASP A 91 -8.09 -4.93 -7.31
N ALA A 92 -8.47 -4.95 -8.59
CA ALA A 92 -9.43 -4.00 -9.15
C ALA A 92 -10.83 -4.11 -8.52
N GLU A 93 -11.23 -5.30 -8.06
CA GLU A 93 -12.52 -5.51 -7.39
C GLU A 93 -12.52 -4.81 -6.04
N SER A 94 -11.48 -5.03 -5.22
CA SER A 94 -11.29 -4.32 -3.95
C SER A 94 -11.26 -2.79 -4.11
N VAL A 95 -10.68 -2.28 -5.20
CA VAL A 95 -10.69 -0.84 -5.52
C VAL A 95 -12.10 -0.36 -5.86
N GLN A 96 -12.85 -1.13 -6.66
CA GLN A 96 -14.24 -0.78 -6.99
C GLN A 96 -15.13 -0.78 -5.74
N GLU A 97 -14.98 -1.76 -4.84
CA GLU A 97 -15.70 -1.78 -3.56
C GLU A 97 -15.44 -0.52 -2.73
N THR A 98 -14.19 -0.03 -2.74
CA THR A 98 -13.82 1.23 -2.08
C THR A 98 -14.54 2.42 -2.70
N ILE A 99 -14.55 2.51 -4.02
CA ILE A 99 -15.23 3.56 -4.78
C ILE A 99 -16.74 3.54 -4.46
N ASP A 100 -17.35 2.36 -4.52
CA ASP A 100 -18.78 2.17 -4.27
C ASP A 100 -19.16 2.55 -2.83
N TYR A 101 -18.32 2.19 -1.85
CA TYR A 101 -18.50 2.59 -0.46
C TYR A 101 -18.42 4.12 -0.28
N MET A 102 -17.43 4.76 -0.92
CA MET A 102 -17.28 6.22 -0.87
C MET A 102 -18.46 6.94 -1.54
N ALA A 103 -18.94 6.42 -2.67
CA ALA A 103 -20.10 6.96 -3.38
C ALA A 103 -21.40 6.78 -2.58
N LYS A 104 -21.59 5.61 -1.96
CA LYS A 104 -22.73 5.34 -1.06
C LYS A 104 -22.72 6.26 0.16
N SER A 105 -21.54 6.58 0.68
CA SER A 105 -21.34 7.47 1.83
C SER A 105 -21.42 8.95 1.48
N GLY A 106 -21.52 9.29 0.19
CA GLY A 106 -21.65 10.67 -0.29
C GLY A 106 -20.32 11.44 -0.37
N TYR A 107 -19.18 10.76 -0.29
CA TYR A 107 -17.86 11.40 -0.42
C TYR A 107 -17.47 11.68 -1.87
N ILE A 108 -17.96 10.87 -2.81
CA ILE A 108 -17.70 11.02 -4.25
C ILE A 108 -19.00 10.86 -5.04
N GLU A 109 -18.98 11.35 -6.27
CA GLU A 109 -20.08 11.15 -7.21
C GLU A 109 -20.16 9.68 -7.66
N LYS A 110 -21.38 9.23 -7.95
CA LYS A 110 -21.60 7.90 -8.51
C LYS A 110 -21.11 7.85 -9.96
N GLY A 111 -20.59 6.69 -10.36
CA GLY A 111 -20.25 6.41 -11.77
C GLY A 111 -18.75 6.33 -12.06
N LEU A 112 -17.87 6.57 -11.07
CA LEU A 112 -16.45 6.28 -11.22
C LEU A 112 -16.23 4.77 -11.28
N LYS A 113 -15.45 4.30 -12.26
CA LYS A 113 -15.01 2.92 -12.32
C LYS A 113 -13.53 2.79 -11.99
N ALA A 114 -13.16 1.70 -11.33
CA ALA A 114 -11.77 1.40 -11.01
C ALA A 114 -10.90 1.30 -12.27
N GLU A 115 -11.44 0.75 -13.36
CA GLU A 115 -10.73 0.63 -14.65
C GLU A 115 -10.30 1.99 -15.24
N ASP A 116 -11.01 3.08 -14.92
CA ASP A 116 -10.70 4.41 -15.43
C ASP A 116 -9.50 5.06 -14.70
N ILE A 117 -9.12 4.54 -13.53
CA ILE A 117 -8.04 5.09 -12.69
C ILE A 117 -6.86 4.14 -12.51
N LEU A 118 -7.01 2.86 -12.87
CA LEU A 118 -5.99 1.84 -12.69
C LEU A 118 -5.21 1.60 -13.99
N ASP A 119 -3.97 2.10 -14.04
CA ASP A 119 -3.04 1.76 -15.12
C ASP A 119 -2.18 0.54 -14.75
N THR A 120 -2.62 -0.63 -15.19
CA THR A 120 -1.92 -1.91 -14.95
C THR A 120 -0.88 -2.23 -16.03
N MET A 121 -0.74 -1.40 -17.06
CA MET A 121 0.17 -1.69 -18.18
C MET A 121 1.63 -1.62 -17.74
N PHE A 122 1.95 -0.75 -16.79
CA PHE A 122 3.29 -0.60 -16.23
C PHE A 122 3.70 -1.73 -15.27
N LEU A 123 2.75 -2.57 -14.81
CA LEU A 123 3.03 -3.71 -13.93
C LEU A 123 3.49 -4.95 -14.69
N ARG A 124 3.21 -5.02 -15.99
CA ARG A 124 3.61 -6.13 -16.86
C ARG A 124 4.87 -5.71 -17.61
N ASP A 125 6.01 -6.34 -17.33
CA ASP A 125 7.23 -6.12 -18.11
C ASP A 125 6.93 -6.47 -19.60
N GLY A 126 6.93 -5.46 -20.48
CA GLY A 126 7.13 -5.67 -21.93
C GLY A 126 6.03 -5.29 -22.93
N ARG A 127 5.21 -4.22 -22.74
CA ARG A 127 4.24 -3.79 -23.78
C ARG A 127 4.23 -2.30 -24.14
N TYR A 128 5.40 -1.67 -24.12
CA TYR A 128 5.58 -0.39 -24.78
C TYR A 128 6.93 -0.39 -25.48
N GLU A 129 7.06 -1.27 -26.46
CA GLU A 129 7.99 -1.08 -27.57
C GLU A 129 7.15 -0.48 -28.70
N ASN A 130 7.36 0.80 -28.98
CA ASN A 130 7.03 1.43 -30.26
C ASN A 130 8.36 1.76 -30.93
#